data_AF-A0ABD6C4A1-F1
#
_entry.id   AF-A0ABD6C4A1-F1
#
_cell.length_a   1.000
_cell.length_b   1.000
_cell.length_c   1.000
_cell.angle_alpha   90.00
_cell.angle_beta   90.00
_cell.angle_gamma   90.00
#
_symmetry.space_group_name_H-M   'P 1'
#
loop_
_entity.id
_entity.type
_entity.pdbx_description
1 polymer ?
#
loop_
_entity_poly.entity_id
_entity_poly.type
_entity_poly.pdbx_seq_one_letter_code
_entity_poly.pdbx_strand_id
1 'polypeptide(L)'
;MREALHSILFAERFERRLDVLIAAVVAVGTFVMYATGGFSVDGGVVFLPSDATLVGAVAAAGIGYRRGSLIGAWVTVFGAYIGFFAEWAFLGLSSHTFAGKLAFLFDPVSLGLSALAAVVIGTISFAVGYLAVRGVNTISEGRTGS
;
A
#
# COMPACT_ATOMS: atom_id res chain seq x y z
N MET A 1 27.44 1.55 -5.57
CA MET A 1 26.35 0.66 -5.07
C MET A 1 25.49 1.34 -3.99
N ARG A 2 26.10 1.98 -2.97
CA ARG A 2 25.37 2.67 -1.88
C ARG A 2 24.44 3.81 -2.36
N GLU A 3 24.86 4.59 -3.34
CA GLU A 3 24.06 5.70 -3.88
C GLU A 3 22.82 5.24 -4.66
N ALA A 4 22.93 4.15 -5.41
CA ALA A 4 21.80 3.57 -6.16
C ALA A 4 20.74 2.96 -5.23
N LEU A 5 21.14 2.39 -4.09
CA LEU A 5 20.20 1.94 -3.06
C LEU A 5 19.50 3.13 -2.40
N HIS A 6 20.24 4.20 -2.14
CA HIS A 6 19.69 5.40 -1.52
C HIS A 6 18.66 6.10 -2.41
N SER A 7 18.88 6.15 -3.73
CA SER A 7 17.92 6.75 -4.66
C SER A 7 16.66 5.89 -4.87
N ILE A 8 16.77 4.57 -4.78
CA ILE A 8 15.60 3.67 -4.85
C ILE A 8 14.79 3.72 -3.54
N LEU A 9 15.48 3.87 -2.40
CA LEU A 9 14.83 3.95 -1.09
C LEU A 9 14.18 5.32 -0.86
N PHE A 10 14.81 6.41 -1.29
CA PHE A 10 14.36 7.77 -1.02
C PHE A 10 14.04 8.53 -2.31
N ALA A 11 12.76 8.82 -2.49
CA ALA A 11 12.25 9.71 -3.52
C ALA A 11 12.72 11.16 -3.32
N GLU A 12 12.85 11.90 -4.41
CA GLU A 12 13.01 13.35 -4.35
C GLU A 12 11.85 14.02 -3.61
N ARG A 13 12.05 15.25 -3.12
CA ARG A 13 11.11 15.94 -2.22
C ARG A 13 9.69 16.08 -2.83
N PHE A 14 9.59 16.17 -4.16
CA PHE A 14 8.33 16.22 -4.91
C PHE A 14 7.63 14.85 -4.95
N GLU A 15 8.36 13.80 -5.36
CA GLU A 15 7.84 12.43 -5.40
C GLU A 15 7.44 11.93 -4.01
N ARG A 16 8.19 12.29 -2.96
CA ARG A 16 7.81 11.95 -1.58
C ARG A 16 6.47 12.55 -1.16
N ARG A 17 6.16 13.80 -1.57
CA ARG A 17 4.84 14.40 -1.31
C ARG A 17 3.74 13.70 -2.10
N LEU A 18 4.03 13.31 -3.34
CA LEU A 18 3.09 12.57 -4.17
C LEU A 18 2.81 11.17 -3.61
N ASP A 19 3.84 10.46 -3.14
CA ASP A 19 3.72 9.15 -2.50
C ASP A 19 2.85 9.23 -1.23
N VAL A 20 3.03 10.28 -0.42
CA VAL A 20 2.18 10.53 0.76
C VAL A 20 0.74 10.84 0.36
N LEU A 21 0.53 11.64 -0.69
CA LEU A 21 -0.81 11.93 -1.22
C LEU A 21 -1.49 10.67 -1.75
N ILE A 22 -0.78 9.84 -2.51
CA ILE A 22 -1.28 8.57 -3.03
C ILE A 22 -1.62 7.64 -1.86
N ALA A 23 -0.75 7.53 -0.85
CA ALA A 23 -1.02 6.74 0.34
C ALA A 23 -2.26 7.22 1.09
N ALA A 24 -2.42 8.53 1.26
CA ALA A 24 -3.60 9.11 1.89
C ALA A 24 -4.87 8.82 1.09
N VAL A 25 -4.84 9.00 -0.23
CA VAL A 25 -5.98 8.72 -1.12
C VAL A 25 -6.35 7.25 -1.10
N VAL A 26 -5.36 6.35 -1.14
CA VAL A 26 -5.57 4.90 -1.08
C VAL A 26 -6.17 4.48 0.26
N ALA A 27 -5.65 5.02 1.37
CA ALA A 27 -6.18 4.74 2.69
C ALA A 27 -7.64 5.19 2.81
N VAL A 28 -7.95 6.43 2.41
CA VAL A 28 -9.30 6.97 2.45
C VAL A 28 -10.24 6.22 1.51
N GLY A 29 -9.81 5.92 0.28
CA GLY A 29 -10.61 5.19 -0.70
C GLY A 29 -10.94 3.76 -0.26
N THR A 30 -9.97 3.06 0.33
CA THR A 30 -10.16 1.71 0.86
C THR A 30 -11.14 1.73 2.03
N PHE A 31 -10.98 2.69 2.95
CA PHE A 31 -11.91 2.88 4.07
C PHE A 31 -13.34 3.12 3.57
N VAL A 32 -13.53 4.00 2.58
CA VAL A 32 -14.86 4.29 2.03
C VAL A 32 -15.48 3.05 1.38
N MET A 33 -14.73 2.25 0.62
CA MET A 33 -15.27 1.03 -0.01
C MET A 33 -15.70 -0.03 1.00
N TYR A 34 -14.95 -0.23 2.09
CA TYR A 34 -15.39 -1.12 3.16
C TYR A 34 -16.62 -0.54 3.88
N ALA A 35 -16.62 0.74 4.20
CA ALA A 35 -17.72 1.40 4.90
C ALA A 35 -19.04 1.41 4.11
N THR A 36 -18.98 1.45 2.78
CA THR A 36 -20.17 1.38 1.91
C THR A 36 -20.55 -0.04 1.51
N GLY A 37 -19.80 -1.06 1.94
CA GLY A 37 -20.04 -2.46 1.59
C GLY A 37 -19.66 -2.84 0.16
N GLY A 38 -18.81 -2.03 -0.50
CA GLY A 38 -18.25 -2.34 -1.82
C GLY A 38 -17.16 -3.41 -1.80
N PHE A 39 -16.58 -3.69 -0.62
CA PHE A 39 -15.62 -4.77 -0.37
C PHE A 39 -16.21 -5.79 0.62
N SER A 40 -15.99 -7.08 0.35
CA SER A 40 -16.58 -8.17 1.12
C SER A 40 -15.55 -8.75 2.08
N VAL A 41 -15.91 -8.87 3.36
CA VAL A 41 -15.04 -9.48 4.38
C VAL A 41 -15.15 -11.00 4.25
N ASP A 42 -14.34 -11.59 3.37
CA ASP A 42 -14.27 -13.05 3.26
C ASP A 42 -13.41 -13.62 4.39
N GLY A 43 -14.04 -14.34 5.31
CA GLY A 43 -13.43 -14.88 6.53
C GLY A 43 -12.51 -16.09 6.28
N GLY A 44 -11.43 -15.90 5.53
CA GLY A 44 -10.52 -16.97 5.13
C GLY A 44 -9.13 -16.87 5.74
N VAL A 45 -8.97 -17.29 7.01
CA VAL A 45 -7.76 -17.82 7.72
C VAL A 45 -6.39 -17.09 7.57
N VAL A 46 -6.26 -16.06 6.75
CA VAL A 46 -5.09 -15.20 6.66
C VAL A 46 -5.56 -13.83 7.12
N PHE A 47 -4.92 -13.30 8.16
CA PHE A 47 -5.15 -11.99 8.76
C PHE A 47 -4.89 -10.79 7.80
N LEU A 48 -4.93 -11.00 6.49
CA LEU A 48 -4.76 -9.98 5.46
C LEU A 48 -6.08 -9.75 4.71
N PRO A 49 -6.70 -8.56 4.84
CA PRO A 49 -7.88 -8.19 4.05
C PRO A 49 -7.55 -8.16 2.54
N SER A 50 -8.10 -9.12 1.78
CA SER A 50 -7.82 -9.35 0.35
C SER A 50 -7.99 -8.09 -0.49
N ASP A 51 -9.10 -7.37 -0.31
CA ASP A 51 -9.40 -6.17 -1.10
C ASP A 51 -8.44 -5.02 -0.76
N ALA A 52 -8.06 -4.87 0.52
CA ALA A 52 -7.09 -3.83 0.90
C ALA A 52 -5.67 -4.19 0.43
N THR A 53 -5.30 -5.47 0.44
CA THR A 53 -4.04 -5.95 -0.15
C THR A 53 -4.01 -5.65 -1.65
N LEU A 54 -5.11 -5.89 -2.38
CA LEU A 54 -5.20 -5.59 -3.82
C LEU A 54 -5.07 -4.09 -4.10
N VAL A 55 -5.82 -3.24 -3.39
CA VAL A 55 -5.76 -1.78 -3.58
C VAL A 55 -4.35 -1.25 -3.24
N GLY A 56 -3.78 -1.69 -2.12
CA GLY A 56 -2.42 -1.34 -1.72
C GLY A 56 -1.38 -1.81 -2.74
N ALA A 57 -1.51 -3.03 -3.25
CA ALA A 57 -0.61 -3.61 -4.25
C ALA A 57 -0.67 -2.85 -5.58
N VAL A 58 -1.86 -2.53 -6.07
CA VAL A 58 -2.03 -1.73 -7.30
C VAL A 58 -1.39 -0.35 -7.15
N ALA A 59 -1.59 0.30 -6.00
CA ALA A 59 -0.95 1.58 -5.71
C ALA A 59 0.59 1.46 -5.67
N ALA A 60 1.12 0.46 -4.96
CA ALA A 60 2.55 0.20 -4.88
C ALA A 60 3.17 -0.13 -6.25
N ALA A 61 2.47 -0.89 -7.10
CA ALA A 61 2.88 -1.14 -8.48
C ALA A 61 2.90 0.16 -9.31
N GLY A 62 1.91 1.04 -9.11
CA GLY A 62 1.89 2.37 -9.73
C GLY A 62 3.09 3.24 -9.32
N ILE A 63 3.50 3.20 -8.05
CA ILE A 63 4.71 3.89 -7.56
C ILE A 63 5.95 3.31 -8.22
N GLY A 64 6.08 1.97 -8.28
CA GLY A 64 7.18 1.30 -8.98
C GLY A 64 7.23 1.64 -10.48
N TYR A 65 6.08 1.75 -11.12
CA TYR A 65 5.96 2.14 -12.53
C TYR A 65 6.39 3.60 -12.78
N ARG A 66 6.15 4.49 -11.82
CA ARG A 66 6.61 5.89 -11.92
C ARG A 66 8.07 6.07 -11.51
N ARG A 67 8.77 4.99 -11.13
CA ARG A 67 10.11 5.01 -10.52
C ARG A 67 10.16 5.81 -9.21
N GLY A 68 9.05 5.85 -8.48
CA GLY A 68 8.98 6.47 -7.16
C GLY A 68 9.73 5.66 -6.10
N SER A 69 9.48 5.96 -4.83
CA SER A 69 10.23 5.33 -3.74
C SER A 69 9.68 3.97 -3.31
N LEU A 70 10.59 3.05 -2.95
CA LEU A 70 10.20 1.79 -2.32
C LEU A 70 9.48 2.02 -0.97
N ILE A 71 9.90 3.04 -0.23
CA ILE A 71 9.24 3.46 1.02
C ILE A 71 7.81 3.93 0.73
N GLY A 72 7.57 4.67 -0.34
CA GLY A 72 6.23 5.06 -0.78
C GLY A 72 5.34 3.84 -1.06
N ALA A 73 5.89 2.80 -1.68
CA ALA A 73 5.21 1.52 -1.90
C ALA A 73 4.84 0.81 -0.58
N TRP A 74 5.71 0.83 0.42
CA TRP A 74 5.40 0.26 1.74
C TRP A 74 4.34 1.07 2.47
N VAL A 75 4.45 2.41 2.47
CA VAL A 75 3.52 3.31 3.16
C VAL A 75 2.12 3.25 2.54
N THR A 76 2.00 3.10 1.23
CA THR A 76 0.70 2.94 0.54
C THR A 76 0.00 1.64 0.94
N VAL A 77 0.71 0.50 0.91
CA VAL A 77 0.14 -0.79 1.33
C VAL A 77 -0.20 -0.77 2.82
N PHE A 78 0.67 -0.22 3.66
CA PHE A 78 0.41 -0.07 5.08
C PHE A 78 -0.81 0.81 5.36
N GLY A 79 -0.94 1.93 4.63
CA GLY A 79 -2.10 2.82 4.71
C GLY A 79 -3.42 2.12 4.36
N ALA A 80 -3.42 1.23 3.36
CA ALA A 80 -4.59 0.42 3.02
C ALA A 80 -5.01 -0.50 4.17
N TYR A 81 -4.04 -1.14 4.85
CA TYR A 81 -4.31 -1.97 6.03
C TYR A 81 -4.83 -1.15 7.20
N ILE A 82 -4.24 0.02 7.49
CA ILE A 82 -4.75 0.92 8.54
C ILE A 82 -6.19 1.37 8.24
N GLY A 83 -6.52 1.62 6.97
CA GLY A 83 -7.89 1.94 6.54
C GLY A 83 -8.89 0.82 6.88
N PHE A 84 -8.52 -0.43 6.61
CA PHE A 84 -9.32 -1.60 6.99
C PHE A 84 -9.49 -1.71 8.51
N PHE A 85 -8.39 -1.65 9.28
CA PHE A 85 -8.48 -1.75 10.74
C PHE A 85 -9.28 -0.60 11.36
N ALA A 86 -9.21 0.60 10.79
CA ALA A 86 -10.01 1.73 11.24
C ALA A 86 -11.51 1.49 11.00
N GLU A 87 -11.91 1.01 9.81
CA GLU A 87 -13.30 0.64 9.53
C GLU A 87 -13.81 -0.38 10.55
N TRP A 88 -13.04 -1.46 10.74
CA TRP A 88 -13.39 -2.53 11.65
C TRP A 88 -13.48 -2.06 13.12
N ALA A 89 -12.55 -1.21 13.55
CA ALA A 89 -12.53 -0.64 14.90
C ALA A 89 -13.71 0.30 15.16
N PHE A 90 -14.10 1.10 14.16
CA PHE A 90 -15.11 2.14 14.35
C PHE A 90 -16.53 1.63 14.08
N LEU A 91 -16.73 0.82 13.05
CA LEU A 91 -18.02 0.29 12.61
C LEU A 91 -18.32 -1.10 13.18
N GLY A 92 -17.31 -1.99 13.24
CA GLY A 92 -17.47 -3.36 13.76
C GLY A 92 -17.58 -3.46 15.28
N LEU A 93 -16.89 -2.61 16.03
CA LEU A 93 -16.91 -2.58 17.51
C LEU A 93 -17.84 -1.50 18.05
N SER A 94 -19.12 -1.54 17.65
CA SER A 94 -20.12 -0.50 17.94
C SER A 94 -20.36 -0.27 19.45
N SER A 95 -20.02 -1.25 20.31
CA SER A 95 -20.23 -1.23 21.76
C SER A 95 -19.02 -0.78 22.61
N HIS A 96 -17.84 -0.55 22.01
CA HIS A 96 -16.63 -0.17 22.76
C HIS A 96 -16.49 1.36 22.92
N THR A 97 -15.92 1.77 24.06
CA THR A 97 -15.51 3.17 24.30
C THR A 97 -14.46 3.60 23.27
N PHE A 98 -14.39 4.90 22.98
CA PHE A 98 -13.44 5.46 21.99
C PHE A 98 -11.98 5.06 22.27
N ALA A 99 -11.59 4.99 23.55
CA ALA A 99 -10.28 4.51 23.97
C ALA A 99 -10.03 3.03 23.62
N GLY A 100 -11.04 2.17 23.72
CA GLY A 100 -10.95 0.77 23.32
C GLY A 100 -10.79 0.59 21.80
N LYS A 101 -11.45 1.45 21.01
CA LYS A 101 -11.29 1.48 19.55
C LYS A 101 -9.88 1.88 19.13
N LEU A 102 -9.31 2.89 19.80
CA LEU A 102 -7.90 3.28 19.61
C LEU A 102 -6.93 2.19 20.04
N ALA A 103 -7.16 1.54 21.19
CA ALA A 103 -6.29 0.45 21.65
C ALA A 103 -6.26 -0.72 20.67
N PHE A 104 -7.40 -1.03 20.03
CA PHE A 104 -7.47 -2.05 18.99
C PHE A 104 -6.73 -1.62 17.70
N LEU A 105 -6.88 -0.36 17.27
CA LEU A 105 -6.19 0.16 16.09
C LEU A 105 -4.67 0.21 16.29
N PHE A 106 -4.22 0.48 17.51
CA PHE A 106 -2.81 0.56 17.88
C PHE A 106 -2.27 -0.72 18.54
N ASP A 107 -2.94 -1.85 18.35
CA ASP A 107 -2.43 -3.12 18.84
C ASP A 107 -1.05 -3.42 18.22
N PRO A 108 0.03 -3.56 19.02
CA PRO A 108 1.39 -3.70 18.51
C PRO A 108 1.58 -4.94 17.64
N VAL A 109 0.85 -6.03 17.92
CA VAL A 109 0.94 -7.28 17.16
C VAL A 109 0.30 -7.10 15.78
N SER A 110 -0.93 -6.58 15.73
CA SER A 110 -1.61 -6.27 14.48
C SER A 110 -0.82 -5.28 13.62
N LEU A 111 -0.32 -4.19 14.21
CA LEU A 111 0.51 -3.22 13.51
C LEU A 111 1.81 -3.84 12.99
N GLY A 112 2.47 -4.67 13.79
CA GLY A 112 3.69 -5.37 13.40
C GLY A 112 3.48 -6.31 12.22
N LEU A 113 2.42 -7.11 12.25
CA LEU A 113 2.04 -8.00 11.14
C LEU A 113 1.66 -7.20 9.89
N SER A 114 0.92 -6.12 10.05
CA SER A 114 0.51 -5.22 8.95
C SER A 114 1.72 -4.55 8.30
N ALA A 115 2.68 -4.09 9.10
CA ALA A 115 3.92 -3.50 8.63
C ALA A 115 4.76 -4.54 7.87
N LEU A 116 4.90 -5.76 8.41
CA LEU A 116 5.60 -6.84 7.74
C LEU A 116 4.94 -7.20 6.41
N ALA A 117 3.63 -7.38 6.40
CA ALA A 117 2.86 -7.65 5.19
C ALA A 117 3.01 -6.52 4.17
N ALA A 118 3.01 -5.26 4.61
CA ALA A 118 3.19 -4.11 3.74
C ALA A 118 4.59 -4.07 3.11
N VAL A 119 5.63 -4.44 3.86
CA VAL A 119 6.99 -4.57 3.33
C VAL A 119 7.05 -5.67 2.26
N VAL A 120 6.49 -6.86 2.53
CA VAL A 120 6.53 -7.98 1.58
C VAL A 120 5.73 -7.66 0.32
N ILE A 121 4.46 -7.30 0.47
CA ILE A 121 3.56 -7.03 -0.65
C ILE A 121 3.98 -5.79 -1.42
N GLY A 122 4.36 -4.72 -0.70
CA GLY A 122 4.82 -3.47 -1.33
C GLY A 122 6.09 -3.68 -2.14
N THR A 123 7.03 -4.50 -1.65
CA THR A 123 8.25 -4.81 -2.41
C THR A 123 7.96 -5.61 -3.68
N ILE A 124 7.13 -6.66 -3.59
CA ILE A 124 6.75 -7.48 -4.76
C ILE A 124 6.04 -6.61 -5.79
N SER A 125 5.06 -5.83 -5.36
CA SER A 125 4.24 -5.00 -6.24
C SER A 125 5.06 -3.89 -6.90
N PHE A 126 5.93 -3.23 -6.12
CA PHE A 126 6.86 -2.23 -6.63
C PHE A 126 7.81 -2.84 -7.67
N ALA A 127 8.36 -4.02 -7.41
CA ALA A 127 9.25 -4.71 -8.35
C ALA A 127 8.53 -5.04 -9.68
N VAL A 128 7.29 -5.52 -9.61
CA VAL A 128 6.46 -5.76 -10.80
C VAL A 128 6.25 -4.49 -11.60
N GLY A 129 5.86 -3.39 -10.95
CA GLY A 129 5.68 -2.08 -11.61
C GLY A 129 6.97 -1.55 -12.24
N TYR A 130 8.09 -1.67 -11.54
CA TYR A 130 9.40 -1.23 -12.01
C TYR A 130 9.89 -2.03 -13.22
N LEU A 131 9.70 -3.35 -13.21
CA LEU A 131 10.05 -4.23 -14.32
C LEU A 131 9.17 -3.99 -15.55
N ALA A 132 7.87 -3.70 -15.36
CA ALA A 132 6.95 -3.40 -16.45
C ALA A 132 7.42 -2.19 -17.28
N VAL A 133 7.86 -1.10 -16.63
CA VAL A 133 8.41 0.09 -17.31
C VAL A 133 9.66 -0.25 -18.12
N ARG A 134 10.56 -1.05 -17.51
CA ARG A 134 11.79 -1.45 -18.21
C ARG A 134 11.45 -2.23 -19.47
N GLY A 135 10.53 -3.20 -19.37
CA GLY A 135 10.08 -3.98 -20.52
C GLY A 135 9.45 -3.12 -21.62
N VAL A 136 8.58 -2.18 -21.27
CA VAL A 136 7.97 -1.24 -22.24
C VAL A 136 9.04 -0.41 -22.95
N ASN A 137 10.02 0.11 -22.21
CA ASN A 137 11.09 0.92 -22.80
C ASN A 137 11.97 0.09 -23.75
N THR A 138 12.31 -1.16 -23.39
CA THR A 138 13.14 -2.03 -24.25
C THR A 138 12.42 -2.36 -25.56
N ILE A 139 11.10 -2.58 -25.51
CA ILE A 139 10.27 -2.84 -26.70
C ILE A 139 10.16 -1.57 -27.57
N SER A 140 10.04 -0.40 -26.94
CA SER A 140 9.96 0.88 -27.67
C SER A 140 11.26 1.23 -28.38
N GLU A 141 12.41 1.03 -27.72
CA GLU A 141 13.74 1.25 -28.30
C GLU A 141 13.99 0.31 -29.49
N GLY A 142 13.58 -0.96 -29.38
CA GLY A 142 13.66 -1.92 -30.49
C GLY A 142 12.77 -1.57 -31.69
N ARG A 143 11.73 -0.74 -31.50
CA ARG A 143 10.80 -0.32 -32.56
C ARG A 143 11.20 0.98 -33.26
N THR A 144 12.03 1.81 -32.63
CA THR A 144 12.59 3.03 -33.22
C THR A 144 13.97 2.82 -33.86
N GLY A 145 14.60 1.67 -33.62
CA GLY A 145 15.91 1.30 -34.17
C GLY A 145 15.88 0.45 -35.46
N SER A 146 14.70 0.28 -36.08
CA SER A 146 14.50 -0.41 -37.38
C SER A 146 14.06 0.56 -38.45
#